data_AF-A0A255DAC4-F1
#
_entry.id   AF-A0A255DAC4-F1
#
_cell.length_a   1.000
_cell.length_b   1.000
_cell.length_c   1.000
_cell.angle_alpha   90.00
_cell.angle_beta   90.00
_cell.angle_gamma   90.00
#
_symmetry.space_group_name_H-M   'P 1'
#
loop_
_entity.id
_entity.type
_entity.pdbx_description
1 polymer ?
#
loop_
_entity_poly.entity_id
_entity_poly.type
_entity_poly.pdbx_seq_one_letter_code
_entity_poly.pdbx_strand_id
1 'polypeptide(L)' 'MTAQITKRAAGLFASAVAAGALTLGLSFAPVASAAQDCGYGYHLAGGSCVVNLPGPGAQVDPGHPNCWINDNGDQRCC' A
#
# COMPACT_ATOMS: atom_id res chain seq x y z
N MET A 1 23.90 40.67 8.16
CA MET A 1 22.77 40.14 7.34
C MET A 1 23.02 38.70 6.86
N THR A 2 24.25 38.32 6.50
CA THR A 2 24.59 36.98 5.95
C THR A 2 24.26 35.79 6.85
N ALA A 3 24.46 35.91 8.17
CA ALA A 3 24.22 34.82 9.13
C ALA A 3 22.73 34.49 9.37
N GLN A 4 21.82 35.43 9.15
CA GLN A 4 20.37 35.15 9.24
C GLN A 4 19.85 34.40 8.01
N ILE A 5 20.42 34.68 6.84
CA ILE A 5 20.07 34.01 5.58
C ILE A 5 20.49 32.54 5.63
N THR A 6 21.67 32.24 6.19
CA THR A 6 22.17 30.86 6.35
C THR A 6 21.33 30.04 7.34
N LYS A 7 20.87 30.63 8.44
CA LYS A 7 19.98 29.94 9.41
C LYS A 7 18.61 29.62 8.81
N ARG A 8 18.04 30.55 8.03
CA ARG A 8 16.77 30.32 7.31
C ARG A 8 16.92 29.24 6.23
N ALA A 9 18.02 29.27 5.47
CA ALA A 9 18.32 28.23 4.49
C ALA A 9 18.46 26.85 5.14
N ALA A 10 19.20 26.74 6.25
CA ALA A 10 19.35 25.49 7.00
C ALA A 10 18.01 24.94 7.51
N GLY A 11 17.12 25.81 8.02
CA GLY A 11 15.77 25.42 8.45
C GLY A 11 14.91 24.90 7.30
N LEU A 12 14.96 25.56 6.13
CA LEU A 12 14.24 25.11 4.93
C LEU A 12 14.75 23.76 4.42
N PHE A 13 16.07 23.56 4.41
CA PHE A 13 16.68 22.28 4.02
C PHE A 13 16.28 21.16 4.98
N ALA A 14 16.32 21.38 6.30
CA ALA A 14 15.91 20.39 7.28
C ALA A 14 14.44 19.99 7.11
N SER A 15 13.55 20.96 6.88
CA SER A 15 12.13 20.70 6.61
C SER A 15 11.91 19.94 5.31
N ALA A 16 12.66 20.25 4.25
CA ALA A 16 12.56 19.54 2.98
C ALA A 16 13.02 18.08 3.09
N VAL A 17 14.10 17.82 3.83
CA VAL A 17 14.58 16.46 4.11
C VAL A 17 13.57 15.69 4.96
N ALA A 18 13.01 16.30 6.00
CA ALA A 18 12.00 15.67 6.84
C ALA A 18 10.73 15.33 6.04
N ALA A 19 10.24 16.27 5.23
CA ALA A 19 9.08 16.05 4.36
C ALA A 19 9.34 14.96 3.31
N GLY A 20 10.54 14.94 2.71
CA GLY A 20 10.96 13.89 1.78
C GLY A 20 11.04 12.51 2.44
N ALA A 21 11.57 12.43 3.65
CA ALA A 21 11.62 11.18 4.41
C ALA A 21 10.22 10.67 4.78
N LEU A 22 9.28 11.56 5.11
CA LEU A 22 7.88 11.20 5.37
C LEU A 22 7.16 10.72 4.10
N THR A 23 7.37 11.36 2.95
CA THR A 23 6.73 10.94 1.69
C THR A 23 7.27 9.62 1.17
N LEU A 24 8.59 9.38 1.29
CA LEU A 24 9.21 8.06 1.08
C LEU A 24 8.66 7.03 2.09
N GLY A 25 8.47 7.47 3.34
CA GLY A 25 7.79 6.77 4.42
C GLY A 25 6.44 6.17 4.01
N LEU A 26 5.58 7.06 3.53
CA LEU A 26 4.20 6.78 3.17
C LEU A 26 4.08 6.02 1.84
N SER A 27 5.08 6.09 0.95
CA SER A 27 5.06 5.36 -0.30
C SER A 27 5.45 3.88 -0.17
N PHE A 28 6.14 3.47 0.90
CA PHE A 28 6.39 2.04 1.19
C PHE A 28 5.30 1.40 2.06
N ALA A 29 4.52 2.20 2.80
CA ALA A 29 3.44 1.69 3.64
C ALA A 29 2.26 1.00 2.91
N PRO A 30 1.91 1.29 1.63
CA PRO A 30 0.71 0.72 1.03
C PRO A 30 0.87 -0.74 0.60
N VAL A 31 2.09 -1.30 0.61
CA VAL A 31 2.32 -2.70 0.23
C VAL A 31 2.18 -3.68 1.40
N ALA A 32 2.11 -3.19 2.64
CA ALA A 32 1.95 -4.05 3.83
C ALA A 32 0.48 -4.36 4.16
N SER A 33 -0.48 -3.66 3.55
CA SER A 33 -1.92 -3.79 3.82
C SER A 33 -2.72 -4.41 2.66
N ALA A 34 -2.05 -5.14 1.76
CA ALA A 34 -2.70 -6.02 0.80
C ALA A 34 -2.57 -7.46 1.32
N ALA A 35 -3.68 -8.02 1.80
CA ALA A 35 -3.84 -9.44 2.05
C ALA A 35 -2.92 -10.10 3.08
N GLN A 36 -3.08 -9.81 4.38
CA GLN A 36 -2.40 -10.62 5.43
C GLN A 36 -0.87 -10.82 5.21
N ASP A 37 -0.16 -9.81 4.68
CA ASP A 37 1.26 -9.83 4.25
C ASP A 37 1.60 -10.64 2.97
N CYS A 38 0.61 -11.07 2.19
CA CYS A 38 0.80 -11.90 0.99
C CYS A 38 0.79 -11.16 -0.35
N GLY A 39 0.29 -9.92 -0.38
CA GLY A 39 0.27 -9.09 -1.59
C GLY A 39 -0.93 -9.33 -2.51
N TYR A 40 -1.07 -8.45 -3.51
CA TYR A 40 -2.19 -8.45 -4.45
C TYR A 40 -2.33 -9.81 -5.18
N GLY A 41 -3.52 -10.41 -5.06
CA GLY A 41 -3.84 -11.69 -5.72
C GLY A 41 -3.40 -12.94 -4.94
N TYR A 42 -2.96 -12.80 -3.69
CA TYR A 42 -2.63 -13.90 -2.79
C TYR A 42 -3.38 -13.76 -1.46
N HIS A 43 -3.70 -14.86 -0.79
CA HIS A 43 -4.26 -14.85 0.58
C HIS A 43 -3.46 -15.77 1.51
N LEU A 44 -3.53 -15.56 2.82
CA LEU A 44 -2.83 -16.40 3.79
C LEU A 44 -3.66 -17.65 4.08
N ALA A 45 -3.14 -18.82 3.70
CA ALA A 45 -3.70 -20.12 4.05
C ALA A 45 -2.68 -20.94 4.84
N GLY A 46 -3.00 -21.25 6.10
CA GLY A 46 -2.13 -22.08 6.95
C GLY A 46 -0.74 -21.49 7.23
N GLY A 47 -0.60 -20.15 7.17
CA GLY A 47 0.68 -19.47 7.36
C GLY A 47 1.52 -19.34 6.08
N SER A 48 1.00 -19.74 4.93
CA SER A 48 1.62 -19.53 3.62
C SER A 48 0.76 -18.65 2.73
N CYS A 49 1.43 -17.83 1.91
CA CYS A 49 0.77 -17.04 0.87
C CYS A 49 0.46 -17.92 -0.32
N VAL A 50 -0.82 -18.09 -0.61
CA VAL A 50 -1.31 -18.92 -1.72
C VAL A 50 -2.04 -18.04 -2.72
N VAL A 51 -1.92 -18.36 -4.00
CA VAL A 51 -2.59 -17.58 -5.04
C VAL A 51 -4.09 -17.62 -4.79
N ASN A 52 -4.73 -16.47 -4.84
CA ASN A 52 -6.18 -16.42 -4.81
C ASN A 52 -6.68 -16.93 -6.15
N LEU A 53 -7.47 -17.98 -6.09
CA LEU A 53 -8.21 -18.52 -7.24
C LEU A 53 -9.68 -18.19 -6.98
N PRO A 54 -10.14 -16.99 -7.41
CA PRO A 54 -11.51 -16.55 -7.14
C PRO A 54 -12.55 -17.41 -7.86
N GLY A 55 -12.16 -18.11 -8.93
CA GLY A 55 -13.00 -19.01 -9.72
C GLY A 55 -13.27 -18.47 -11.13
N PRO A 56 -14.04 -19.21 -11.95
CA PRO A 56 -14.47 -18.76 -13.26
C PRO A 56 -15.26 -17.43 -13.18
N GLY A 57 -15.07 -16.58 -14.19
CA GLY A 57 -15.79 -15.31 -14.32
C GLY A 57 -15.49 -14.28 -13.23
N ALA A 58 -14.46 -14.50 -12.40
CA ALA A 58 -14.09 -13.59 -11.34
C ALA A 58 -13.85 -12.17 -11.85
N GLN A 59 -14.65 -11.22 -11.36
CA GLN A 59 -14.52 -9.79 -11.66
C GLN A 59 -14.10 -9.05 -10.41
N VAL A 60 -13.36 -7.95 -10.58
CA VAL A 60 -12.95 -7.09 -9.47
C VAL A 60 -14.18 -6.51 -8.80
N ASP A 61 -14.26 -6.61 -7.47
CA ASP A 61 -15.30 -5.95 -6.69
C ASP A 61 -14.97 -4.45 -6.56
N PRO A 62 -15.75 -3.53 -7.17
CA PRO A 62 -15.46 -2.10 -7.11
C PRO A 62 -15.59 -1.51 -5.70
N GLY A 63 -16.37 -2.15 -4.82
CA GLY A 63 -16.60 -1.70 -3.45
C GLY A 63 -15.59 -2.24 -2.44
N HIS A 64 -14.83 -3.28 -2.82
CA HIS A 64 -13.93 -3.97 -1.92
C HIS A 64 -12.55 -4.16 -2.57
N PRO A 65 -11.57 -3.28 -2.25
CA PRO A 65 -10.23 -3.40 -2.81
C PRO A 65 -9.63 -4.76 -2.44
N ASN A 66 -8.92 -5.40 -3.37
CA ASN A 66 -8.41 -6.76 -3.23
C ASN A 66 -9.46 -7.87 -3.14
N CYS A 67 -10.70 -7.63 -3.55
CA CYS A 67 -11.71 -8.66 -3.62
C CYS A 67 -12.20 -8.88 -5.06
N TRP A 68 -12.60 -10.12 -5.33
CA TRP A 68 -13.24 -10.52 -6.57
C TRP A 68 -14.55 -11.22 -6.27
N ILE A 69 -15.52 -11.05 -7.16
CA ILE A 69 -16.79 -11.77 -7.14
C ILE A 69 -16.79 -12.73 -8.32
N ASN A 70 -17.01 -14.02 -8.05
CA ASN A 70 -17.08 -15.05 -9.09
C ASN A 70 -18.50 -15.25 -9.63
N ASP A 71 -18.65 -16.11 -10.64
CA ASP A 71 -19.95 -16.44 -11.24
C ASP A 71 -20.97 -17.03 -10.24
N ASN A 72 -20.49 -17.58 -9.12
CA ASN A 72 -21.35 -18.09 -8.03
C ASN A 72 -21.79 -17.01 -7.04
N GLY A 73 -21.33 -15.76 -7.21
CA GLY A 73 -21.58 -14.65 -6.29
C GLY A 73 -20.77 -14.68 -5.00
N ASP A 74 -19.76 -15.56 -4.90
CA ASP A 74 -18.89 -15.65 -3.74
C ASP A 74 -17.81 -14.56 -3.82
N GLN A 75 -17.72 -13.74 -2.76
CA GLN A 75 -16.70 -12.72 -2.64
C GLN A 75 -15.43 -13.33 -2.05
N ARG A 76 -14.35 -13.33 -2.83
CA ARG A 76 -13.04 -13.85 -2.42
C ARG A 76 -12.06 -12.71 -2.30
N CYS A 77 -11.80 -12.31 -1.06
CA CYS A 77 -10.87 -11.26 -0.71
C CYS A 77 -9.46 -11.81 -0.45
N CYS A 78 -8.47 -11.01 -0.86
CA CYS A 78 -7.06 -11.17 -0.52
C CYS A 78 -6.76 -10.26 0.67
#